data_AF-A0A6B3G9H3-F1
#
_entry.id   AF-A0A6B3G9H3-F1
#
_cell.length_a   1.000
_cell.length_b   1.000
_cell.length_c   1.000
_cell.angle_alpha   90.00
_cell.angle_beta   90.00
_cell.angle_gamma   90.00
#
_symmetry.space_group_name_H-M   'P 1'
#
loop_
_entity.id
_entity.type
_entity.pdbx_description
1 polymer ?
#
loop_
_entity_poly.entity_id
_entity_poly.type
_entity_poly.pdbx_seq_one_letter_code
_entity_poly.pdbx_strand_id
1 'polypeptide(L)'
;MAVAAVGLGPAASPAAAATIPAGAGSYTDARPAGTQGPTTNTGAPVTPKLTTAARSKPVPTNDWWSSLAFQRYGDNPYSTPMYGHPLTYQAKASGLEVGYPTTPAIVGDGRQYEYAHKADLTVGLSGLNSPDTKADAWSDWTVTPYWADGSRTFRATIGHGMPFVYAKGSGGDARITTASAPTVFSDQGNVLGIT
;
A
#
# COMPACT_ATOMS: atom_id res chain seq x y z
N MET A 1 -11.15 -44.39 -42.34
CA MET A 1 -10.18 -43.97 -41.30
C MET A 1 -9.48 -42.73 -41.80
N ALA A 2 -9.74 -41.57 -41.19
CA ALA A 2 -9.11 -40.31 -41.55
C ALA A 2 -7.99 -40.01 -40.55
N VAL A 3 -6.77 -39.86 -41.04
CA VAL A 3 -5.60 -39.51 -40.23
C VAL A 3 -5.59 -37.99 -40.07
N ALA A 4 -5.74 -37.50 -38.84
CA ALA A 4 -5.59 -36.09 -38.52
C ALA A 4 -4.11 -35.76 -38.34
N ALA A 5 -3.57 -34.90 -39.20
CA ALA A 5 -2.24 -34.34 -39.05
C ALA A 5 -2.28 -33.21 -38.01
N VAL A 6 -1.60 -33.41 -36.87
CA VAL A 6 -1.38 -32.37 -35.87
C VAL A 6 -0.18 -31.54 -36.32
N GLY A 7 -0.42 -30.33 -36.80
CA GLY A 7 0.64 -29.37 -37.10
C GLY A 7 1.23 -28.82 -35.79
N LEU A 8 2.51 -29.06 -35.54
CA LEU A 8 3.26 -28.32 -34.52
C LEU A 8 3.43 -26.88 -35.01
N GLY A 9 2.78 -25.94 -34.34
CA GLY A 9 3.07 -24.51 -34.51
C GLY A 9 4.50 -24.18 -34.04
N PRO A 10 5.10 -23.09 -34.55
CA PRO A 10 6.45 -22.69 -34.17
C PRO A 10 6.53 -22.47 -32.66
N ALA A 11 7.52 -23.11 -32.02
CA ALA A 11 7.84 -22.87 -30.63
C ALA A 11 8.21 -21.38 -30.47
N ALA A 12 7.63 -20.72 -29.47
CA ALA A 12 7.99 -19.36 -29.12
C ALA A 12 9.50 -19.29 -28.87
N SER A 13 10.20 -18.38 -29.56
CA SER A 13 11.63 -18.18 -29.33
C SER A 13 11.85 -17.75 -27.87
N PRO A 14 12.86 -18.29 -27.17
CA PRO A 14 13.14 -17.90 -25.80
C PRO A 14 13.44 -16.39 -25.77
N ALA A 15 12.86 -15.68 -24.81
CA ALA A 15 13.15 -14.27 -24.60
C ALA A 15 14.63 -14.12 -24.25
N ALA A 16 15.41 -13.52 -25.16
CA ALA A 16 16.79 -13.15 -24.90
C ALA A 16 16.79 -11.81 -24.15
N ALA A 17 17.59 -11.72 -23.09
CA ALA A 17 17.84 -10.48 -22.36
C ALA A 17 18.32 -9.40 -23.34
N ALA A 18 17.63 -8.27 -23.45
CA ALA A 18 18.11 -7.19 -24.29
C ALA A 18 19.30 -6.54 -23.60
N THR A 19 20.37 -6.32 -24.36
CA THR A 19 21.46 -5.42 -23.95
C THR A 19 21.11 -4.05 -24.50
N ILE A 20 20.76 -3.12 -23.62
CA ILE A 20 20.30 -1.77 -23.97
C ILE A 20 21.50 -0.82 -23.89
N PRO A 21 21.96 -0.23 -25.01
CA PRO A 21 23.10 0.68 -25.02
C PRO A 21 22.84 1.96 -24.22
N ALA A 22 23.86 2.45 -23.52
CA ALA A 22 23.86 3.69 -22.77
C ALA A 22 25.25 4.34 -22.86
N GLY A 23 25.44 5.24 -23.83
CA GLY A 23 26.76 5.80 -24.13
C GLY A 23 27.75 4.70 -24.56
N ALA A 24 28.91 4.64 -23.91
CA ALA A 24 29.91 3.60 -24.15
C ALA A 24 29.62 2.27 -23.41
N GLY A 25 28.55 2.21 -22.61
CA GLY A 25 28.16 1.03 -21.84
C GLY A 25 26.78 0.49 -22.23
N SER A 26 26.25 -0.40 -21.41
CA SER A 26 24.91 -0.96 -21.58
C SER A 26 24.33 -1.48 -20.26
N TYR A 27 23.00 -1.64 -20.22
CA TYR A 27 22.31 -2.35 -19.15
C TYR A 27 21.43 -3.47 -19.72
N THR A 28 20.93 -4.36 -18.86
CA THR A 28 19.99 -5.41 -19.28
C THR A 28 18.60 -5.17 -18.72
N ASP A 29 17.57 -5.52 -19.48
CA ASP A 29 16.17 -5.52 -19.06
C ASP A 29 15.71 -6.86 -18.47
N ALA A 30 16.59 -7.86 -18.43
CA ALA A 30 16.33 -9.15 -17.80
C ALA A 30 17.23 -9.36 -16.59
N ARG A 31 16.64 -9.89 -15.52
CA ARG A 31 17.42 -10.28 -14.35
C ARG A 31 18.38 -11.43 -14.72
N PRO A 32 19.70 -11.32 -14.48
CA PRO A 32 20.66 -12.38 -14.79
C PRO A 32 20.32 -13.71 -14.08
N ALA A 33 20.58 -14.82 -14.77
CA ALA A 33 20.35 -16.15 -14.22
C ALA A 33 21.14 -16.36 -12.91
N GLY A 34 20.53 -17.05 -11.94
CA GLY A 34 21.14 -17.31 -10.62
C GLY A 34 21.08 -16.15 -9.62
N THR A 35 20.48 -15.01 -9.99
CA THR A 35 20.31 -13.88 -9.06
C THR A 35 18.93 -13.87 -8.39
N GLN A 36 18.88 -13.37 -7.16
CA GLN A 36 17.65 -13.25 -6.38
C GLN A 36 16.99 -11.88 -6.60
N GLY A 37 15.67 -11.89 -6.77
CA GLY A 37 14.86 -10.68 -6.78
C GLY A 37 14.47 -10.23 -5.37
N PRO A 38 13.61 -9.21 -5.25
CA PRO A 38 13.05 -8.80 -3.97
C PRO A 38 12.29 -9.93 -3.28
N THR A 39 12.47 -10.06 -1.97
CA THR A 39 11.78 -11.05 -1.14
C THR A 39 11.21 -10.43 0.14
N THR A 40 10.28 -11.14 0.78
CA THR A 40 9.91 -10.90 2.18
C THR A 40 11.10 -11.13 3.14
N ASN A 41 10.90 -10.84 4.42
CA ASN A 41 11.83 -11.17 5.51
C ASN A 41 12.08 -12.68 5.68
N THR A 42 11.28 -13.53 5.03
CA THR A 42 11.40 -15.00 5.04
C THR A 42 11.86 -15.58 3.70
N GLY A 43 12.23 -14.73 2.73
CA GLY A 43 12.76 -15.16 1.43
C GLY A 43 11.69 -15.47 0.36
N ALA A 44 10.41 -15.25 0.64
CA ALA A 44 9.36 -15.42 -0.38
C ALA A 44 9.46 -14.31 -1.44
N PRO A 45 9.49 -14.62 -2.75
CA PRO A 45 9.55 -13.60 -3.80
C PRO A 45 8.37 -12.63 -3.74
N VAL A 46 8.62 -11.35 -3.94
CA VAL A 46 7.57 -10.32 -3.96
C VAL A 46 7.69 -9.40 -5.16
N THR A 47 6.55 -8.85 -5.57
CA THR A 47 6.45 -7.73 -6.49
C THR A 47 5.69 -6.59 -5.80
N PRO A 48 5.84 -5.34 -6.26
CA PRO A 48 5.10 -4.23 -5.71
C PRO A 48 3.58 -4.46 -5.80
N LYS A 49 2.87 -4.21 -4.69
CA LYS A 49 1.41 -4.31 -4.61
C LYS A 49 0.76 -3.08 -5.22
N LEU A 50 0.48 -3.17 -6.52
CA LEU A 50 -0.07 -2.06 -7.31
C LEU A 50 -1.43 -2.43 -7.91
N THR A 51 -2.32 -1.43 -8.01
CA THR A 51 -3.52 -1.59 -8.85
C THR A 51 -3.14 -1.66 -10.32
N THR A 52 -4.03 -2.18 -11.17
CA THR A 52 -3.80 -2.25 -12.62
C THR A 52 -3.49 -0.88 -13.23
N ALA A 53 -4.12 0.19 -12.73
CA ALA A 53 -3.90 1.56 -13.18
C ALA A 53 -2.50 2.11 -12.83
N ALA A 54 -1.85 1.54 -11.81
CA ALA A 54 -0.55 1.99 -11.32
C ALA A 54 0.64 1.19 -11.89
N ARG A 55 0.43 -0.01 -12.43
CA ARG A 55 1.51 -0.94 -12.82
C ARG A 55 2.44 -0.43 -13.92
N SER A 56 2.01 0.53 -14.74
CA SER A 56 2.83 1.13 -15.80
C SER A 56 3.70 2.31 -15.33
N LYS A 57 3.54 2.74 -14.07
CA LYS A 57 4.29 3.86 -13.51
C LYS A 57 5.48 3.33 -12.70
N PRO A 58 6.68 3.93 -12.81
CA PRO A 58 7.77 3.65 -11.89
C PRO A 58 7.31 3.89 -10.45
N VAL A 59 7.45 2.87 -9.60
CA VAL A 59 7.06 2.96 -8.19
C VAL A 59 8.18 3.65 -7.41
N PRO A 60 7.90 4.75 -6.69
CA PRO A 60 8.85 5.35 -5.77
C PRO A 60 9.36 4.33 -4.75
N THR A 61 10.63 4.44 -4.41
CA THR A 61 11.29 3.62 -3.38
C THR A 61 11.89 4.56 -2.34
N ASN A 62 12.23 4.05 -1.15
CA ASN A 62 12.82 4.83 -0.06
C ASN A 62 11.92 5.99 0.43
N ASP A 63 10.61 5.81 0.32
CA ASP A 63 9.61 6.80 0.71
C ASP A 63 8.88 6.39 1.99
N TRP A 64 8.29 7.34 2.71
CA TRP A 64 7.62 7.16 4.01
C TRP A 64 6.44 6.17 3.96
N TRP A 65 5.89 5.93 2.78
CA TRP A 65 4.79 5.01 2.52
C TRP A 65 5.21 3.69 1.84
N SER A 66 6.53 3.44 1.69
CA SER A 66 7.03 2.29 0.91
C SER A 66 6.46 0.94 1.35
N SER A 67 6.14 0.75 2.63
CA SER A 67 5.60 -0.53 3.14
C SER A 67 4.22 -0.87 2.57
N LEU A 68 3.49 0.13 2.05
CA LEU A 68 2.24 -0.09 1.33
C LEU A 68 2.46 -0.84 0.02
N ALA A 69 3.48 -0.47 -0.75
CA ALA A 69 3.79 -1.09 -2.03
C ALA A 69 4.68 -2.33 -1.88
N PHE A 70 5.64 -2.31 -0.96
CA PHE A 70 6.66 -3.34 -0.81
C PHE A 70 6.41 -4.14 0.48
N GLN A 71 5.90 -5.36 0.32
CA GLN A 71 5.59 -6.23 1.45
C GLN A 71 6.88 -6.81 2.07
N ARG A 72 7.12 -6.48 3.33
CA ARG A 72 8.23 -7.05 4.11
C ARG A 72 7.84 -8.33 4.84
N TYR A 73 6.66 -8.36 5.45
CA TYR A 73 6.19 -9.47 6.30
C TYR A 73 5.11 -10.26 5.58
N GLY A 74 5.31 -11.57 5.41
CA GLY A 74 4.41 -12.43 4.61
C GLY A 74 2.98 -12.53 5.16
N ASP A 75 2.83 -12.37 6.48
CA ASP A 75 1.57 -12.37 7.23
C ASP A 75 0.86 -11.00 7.26
N ASN A 76 1.49 -9.94 6.72
CA ASN A 76 0.89 -8.62 6.64
C ASN A 76 0.76 -8.15 5.17
N PRO A 77 -0.40 -8.41 4.52
CA PRO A 77 -0.65 -7.99 3.14
C PRO A 77 -1.03 -6.50 3.01
N TYR A 78 -0.97 -5.70 4.07
CA TYR A 78 -1.42 -4.31 4.10
C TYR A 78 -0.25 -3.32 4.14
N SER A 79 -0.02 -2.59 5.24
CA SER A 79 1.18 -1.78 5.45
C SER A 79 1.74 -1.98 6.86
N THR A 80 2.99 -1.59 7.06
CA THR A 80 3.48 -1.24 8.39
C THR A 80 3.03 0.20 8.72
N PRO A 81 3.24 0.70 9.95
CA PRO A 81 3.04 2.12 10.23
C PRO A 81 3.77 3.02 9.22
N MET A 82 3.08 4.06 8.76
CA MET A 82 3.55 5.09 7.84
C MET A 82 3.40 6.46 8.50
N TYR A 83 4.43 7.29 8.48
CA TYR A 83 4.49 8.55 9.21
C TYR A 83 4.38 9.73 8.25
N GLY A 84 3.15 10.16 7.99
CA GLY A 84 2.83 11.23 7.05
C GLY A 84 2.65 12.60 7.72
N HIS A 85 3.37 12.87 8.82
CA HIS A 85 3.16 13.97 9.78
C HIS A 85 2.31 15.17 9.30
N PRO A 86 1.32 15.63 10.09
CA PRO A 86 1.16 15.37 11.52
C PRO A 86 0.57 14.00 11.85
N LEU A 87 -0.10 13.36 10.89
CA LEU A 87 -0.79 12.10 11.10
C LEU A 87 0.12 10.88 10.84
N THR A 88 -0.24 9.78 11.47
CA THR A 88 0.34 8.45 11.26
C THR A 88 -0.73 7.51 10.74
N TYR A 89 -0.34 6.53 9.93
CA TYR A 89 -1.27 5.69 9.20
C TYR A 89 -0.86 4.23 9.22
N GLN A 90 -1.84 3.32 9.22
CA GLN A 90 -1.58 1.91 8.93
C GLN A 90 -2.77 1.28 8.18
N ALA A 91 -2.50 0.66 7.04
CA ALA A 91 -3.54 -0.05 6.29
C ALA A 91 -3.89 -1.38 6.99
N LYS A 92 -5.18 -1.70 7.03
CA LYS A 92 -5.76 -2.94 7.56
C LYS A 92 -6.84 -3.47 6.62
N ALA A 93 -7.37 -4.66 6.89
CA ALA A 93 -8.45 -5.27 6.11
C ALA A 93 -9.69 -4.37 5.98
N SER A 94 -10.02 -3.65 7.05
CA SER A 94 -11.21 -2.81 7.18
C SER A 94 -11.04 -1.37 6.68
N GLY A 95 -9.83 -0.97 6.27
CA GLY A 95 -9.54 0.38 5.80
C GLY A 95 -8.21 0.92 6.34
N LEU A 96 -8.18 2.22 6.62
CA LEU A 96 -7.00 2.96 7.04
C LEU A 96 -7.09 3.36 8.51
N GLU A 97 -6.20 2.84 9.36
CA GLU A 97 -5.97 3.41 10.68
C GLU A 97 -5.30 4.78 10.55
N VAL A 98 -5.77 5.73 11.35
CA VAL A 98 -5.25 7.10 11.45
C VAL A 98 -4.97 7.38 12.92
N GLY A 99 -3.81 7.95 13.20
CA GLY A 99 -3.40 8.34 14.55
C GLY A 99 -2.66 9.67 14.58
N TYR A 100 -2.69 10.33 15.73
CA TYR A 100 -1.98 11.57 16.00
C TYR A 100 -1.17 11.47 17.31
N PRO A 101 -0.07 10.70 17.33
CA PRO A 101 0.76 10.56 18.52
C PRO A 101 1.46 11.88 18.85
N THR A 102 1.15 12.43 20.03
CA THR A 102 1.72 13.70 20.54
C THR A 102 2.56 13.54 21.80
N THR A 103 2.57 12.33 22.38
CA THR A 103 3.39 12.00 23.56
C THR A 103 4.46 10.98 23.16
N PRO A 104 5.75 11.26 23.41
CA PRO A 104 6.82 10.31 23.14
C PRO A 104 6.90 9.23 24.23
N ALA A 105 7.25 8.02 23.85
CA ALA A 105 7.82 7.03 24.78
C ALA A 105 9.33 7.27 24.88
N ILE A 106 9.87 7.26 26.10
CA ILE A 106 11.32 7.30 26.34
C ILE A 106 11.83 5.87 26.53
N VAL A 107 12.72 5.41 25.66
CA VAL A 107 13.18 4.02 25.59
C VAL A 107 14.71 3.92 25.54
N GLY A 108 15.25 2.70 25.64
CA GLY A 108 16.70 2.43 25.58
C GLY A 108 17.50 3.06 26.73
N ASP A 109 16.98 2.98 27.96
CA ASP A 109 17.47 3.66 29.17
C ASP A 109 17.61 5.18 29.01
N GLY A 110 16.67 5.81 28.31
CA GLY A 110 16.64 7.27 28.16
C GLY A 110 17.43 7.81 26.97
N ARG A 111 17.85 6.96 26.03
CA ARG A 111 18.65 7.36 24.86
C ARG A 111 17.84 7.60 23.59
N GLN A 112 16.57 7.20 23.58
CA GLN A 112 15.69 7.25 22.42
C GLN A 112 14.32 7.77 22.83
N TYR A 113 13.68 8.51 21.91
CA TYR A 113 12.27 8.85 22.01
C TYR A 113 11.53 8.32 20.78
N GLU A 114 10.33 7.80 20.99
CA GLU A 114 9.52 7.21 19.94
C GLU A 114 8.09 7.74 19.98
N TYR A 115 7.56 8.12 18.83
CA TYR A 115 6.15 8.40 18.62
C TYR A 115 5.54 7.24 17.85
N ALA A 116 5.23 6.15 18.54
CA ALA A 116 4.66 4.98 17.88
C ALA A 116 3.26 5.29 17.33
N HIS A 117 2.97 4.78 16.13
CA HIS A 117 1.60 4.78 15.60
C HIS A 117 0.65 4.10 16.58
N LYS A 118 -0.45 4.79 16.86
CA LYS A 118 -1.61 4.27 17.57
C LYS A 118 -2.83 4.70 16.79
N ALA A 119 -3.71 3.77 16.45
CA ALA A 119 -4.96 4.12 15.81
C ALA A 119 -5.84 4.91 16.81
N ASP A 120 -6.19 6.14 16.46
CA ASP A 120 -7.25 6.90 17.13
C ASP A 120 -8.60 6.59 16.47
N LEU A 121 -8.58 6.41 15.15
CA LEU A 121 -9.72 5.97 14.34
C LEU A 121 -9.30 5.11 13.15
N THR A 122 -10.27 4.42 12.56
CA THR A 122 -10.17 3.73 11.28
C THR A 122 -11.18 4.30 10.31
N VAL A 123 -10.71 4.77 9.15
CA VAL A 123 -11.53 5.23 8.02
C VAL A 123 -11.72 4.06 7.05
N GLY A 124 -12.97 3.69 6.76
CA GLY A 124 -13.28 2.58 5.87
C GLY A 124 -14.73 2.59 5.39
N LEU A 125 -15.23 1.41 5.00
CA LEU A 125 -16.63 1.20 4.64
C LEU A 125 -17.27 0.11 5.50
N SER A 126 -18.58 0.20 5.69
CA SER A 126 -19.34 -0.84 6.39
C SER A 126 -19.21 -2.19 5.69
N GLY A 127 -18.67 -3.18 6.41
CA GLY A 127 -18.45 -4.54 5.93
C GLY A 127 -17.22 -4.75 5.05
N LEU A 128 -16.38 -3.72 4.84
CA LEU A 128 -15.12 -3.87 4.09
C LEU A 128 -14.21 -4.88 4.80
N ASN A 129 -13.78 -5.89 4.04
CA ASN A 129 -12.80 -6.88 4.50
C ASN A 129 -11.90 -7.27 3.32
N SER A 130 -10.98 -6.38 2.96
CA SER A 130 -10.09 -6.60 1.81
C SER A 130 -8.94 -7.55 2.19
N PRO A 131 -8.56 -8.48 1.30
CA PRO A 131 -7.44 -9.39 1.56
C PRO A 131 -6.08 -8.69 1.51
N ASP A 132 -5.98 -7.50 0.90
CA ASP A 132 -4.75 -6.74 0.79
C ASP A 132 -5.01 -5.22 0.68
N THR A 133 -3.94 -4.44 0.66
CA THR A 133 -3.97 -3.05 0.19
C THR A 133 -2.92 -2.87 -0.90
N LYS A 134 -3.25 -2.07 -1.91
CA LYS A 134 -2.39 -1.76 -3.05
C LYS A 134 -2.18 -0.26 -3.19
N ALA A 135 -1.04 0.17 -3.69
CA ALA A 135 -0.86 1.56 -4.13
C ALA A 135 -1.58 1.79 -5.47
N ASP A 136 -2.39 2.85 -5.56
CA ASP A 136 -3.21 3.19 -6.73
C ASP A 136 -2.76 4.46 -7.45
N ALA A 137 -2.32 5.46 -6.69
CA ALA A 137 -1.77 6.71 -7.20
C ALA A 137 -0.80 7.31 -6.19
N TRP A 138 0.09 8.18 -6.66
CA TRP A 138 1.03 8.93 -5.83
C TRP A 138 1.45 10.22 -6.52
N SER A 139 1.99 11.13 -5.74
CA SER A 139 2.69 12.35 -6.15
C SER A 139 4.00 12.47 -5.38
N ASP A 140 4.64 13.63 -5.43
CA ASP A 140 5.85 13.94 -4.67
C ASP A 140 5.65 13.85 -3.14
N TRP A 141 4.41 14.02 -2.65
CA TRP A 141 4.12 14.01 -1.20
C TRP A 141 2.84 13.25 -0.80
N THR A 142 2.07 12.72 -1.75
CA THR A 142 0.84 11.95 -1.46
C THR A 142 0.88 10.53 -1.99
N VAL A 143 0.13 9.63 -1.35
CA VAL A 143 -0.17 8.29 -1.84
C VAL A 143 -1.67 8.00 -1.65
N THR A 144 -2.24 7.24 -2.58
CA THR A 144 -3.61 6.71 -2.50
C THR A 144 -3.53 5.19 -2.40
N PRO A 145 -3.68 4.60 -1.20
CA PRO A 145 -3.90 3.19 -1.01
C PRO A 145 -5.32 2.80 -1.48
N TYR A 146 -5.46 1.56 -1.93
CA TYR A 146 -6.68 0.99 -2.49
C TYR A 146 -6.97 -0.37 -1.88
N TRP A 147 -8.23 -0.57 -1.51
CA TRP A 147 -8.80 -1.80 -0.99
C TRP A 147 -9.92 -2.27 -1.91
N ALA A 148 -10.05 -3.59 -2.08
CA ALA A 148 -11.20 -4.23 -2.70
C ALA A 148 -11.46 -5.61 -2.10
N ASP A 149 -12.72 -5.95 -1.85
CA ASP A 149 -13.13 -7.27 -1.30
C ASP A 149 -14.04 -8.06 -2.27
N GLY A 150 -14.17 -7.58 -3.50
CA GLY A 150 -15.08 -8.12 -4.52
C GLY A 150 -16.48 -7.50 -4.54
N SER A 151 -16.93 -6.93 -3.42
CA SER A 151 -18.22 -6.21 -3.33
C SER A 151 -18.03 -4.70 -3.16
N ARG A 152 -16.94 -4.31 -2.49
CA ARG A 152 -16.61 -2.94 -2.10
C ARG A 152 -15.28 -2.52 -2.68
N THR A 153 -15.15 -1.22 -2.93
CA THR A 153 -13.85 -0.60 -3.20
C THR A 153 -13.68 0.63 -2.33
N PHE A 154 -12.47 0.85 -1.82
CA PHE A 154 -12.16 1.97 -0.95
C PHE A 154 -10.79 2.54 -1.31
N ARG A 155 -10.67 3.87 -1.27
CA ARG A 155 -9.44 4.65 -1.49
C ARG A 155 -9.32 5.71 -0.42
N ALA A 156 -8.09 5.99 0.02
CA ALA A 156 -7.81 7.04 1.01
C ALA A 156 -6.55 7.82 0.66
N THR A 157 -6.65 8.99 0.02
CA THR A 157 -5.46 9.80 -0.27
C THR A 157 -4.93 10.44 1.00
N ILE A 158 -3.67 10.15 1.30
CA ILE A 158 -2.89 10.63 2.45
C ILE A 158 -1.60 11.29 1.96
N GLY A 159 -0.97 12.12 2.78
CA GLY A 159 0.22 12.85 2.38
C GLY A 159 1.06 13.31 3.54
N HIS A 160 2.35 13.48 3.28
CA HIS A 160 3.28 14.08 4.21
C HIS A 160 3.00 15.59 4.32
N GLY A 161 2.98 16.13 5.53
CA GLY A 161 2.63 17.53 5.78
C GLY A 161 1.12 17.82 5.70
N MET A 162 0.26 16.80 5.66
CA MET A 162 -1.17 16.97 5.40
C MET A 162 -2.03 16.56 6.61
N PRO A 163 -2.88 17.45 7.15
CA PRO A 163 -3.78 17.13 8.26
C PRO A 163 -5.10 16.48 7.81
N PHE A 164 -5.19 16.02 6.56
CA PHE A 164 -6.42 15.48 5.96
C PHE A 164 -6.21 14.07 5.42
N VAL A 165 -7.31 13.30 5.39
CA VAL A 165 -7.44 12.05 4.65
C VAL A 165 -8.63 12.20 3.72
N TYR A 166 -8.42 12.04 2.41
CA TYR A 166 -9.51 12.11 1.43
C TYR A 166 -9.96 10.71 1.06
N ALA A 167 -11.14 10.32 1.53
CA ALA A 167 -11.68 8.98 1.34
C ALA A 167 -12.73 8.93 0.22
N LYS A 168 -12.68 7.88 -0.60
CA LYS A 168 -13.71 7.56 -1.60
C LYS A 168 -13.99 6.07 -1.57
N GLY A 169 -15.26 5.69 -1.54
CA GLY A 169 -15.63 4.28 -1.56
C GLY A 169 -16.93 3.99 -2.32
N SER A 170 -17.15 2.71 -2.58
CA SER A 170 -18.34 2.17 -3.23
C SER A 170 -18.71 0.81 -2.64
N GLY A 171 -20.00 0.44 -2.72
CA GLY A 171 -20.49 -0.87 -2.27
C GLY A 171 -20.79 -0.97 -0.76
N GLY A 172 -20.71 0.15 -0.02
CA GLY A 172 -21.08 0.24 1.38
C GLY A 172 -21.00 1.68 1.90
N ASP A 173 -21.63 1.93 3.03
CA ASP A 173 -21.61 3.25 3.68
C ASP A 173 -20.23 3.57 4.23
N ALA A 174 -19.87 4.87 4.22
CA ALA A 174 -18.68 5.34 4.91
C ALA A 174 -18.76 4.99 6.40
N ARG A 175 -17.67 4.44 6.94
CA ARG A 175 -17.60 4.05 8.35
C ARG A 175 -16.33 4.61 8.98
N ILE A 176 -16.52 5.37 10.06
CA ILE A 176 -15.47 5.74 10.99
C ILE A 176 -15.63 4.88 12.23
N THR A 177 -14.57 4.17 12.62
CA THR A 177 -14.55 3.39 13.87
C THR A 177 -13.48 4.00 14.77
N THR A 178 -13.85 4.50 15.94
CA THR A 178 -12.91 5.10 16.89
C THR A 178 -12.34 4.05 17.83
N ALA A 179 -11.11 4.24 18.31
CA ALA A 179 -10.44 3.31 19.21
C ALA A 179 -11.10 3.25 20.61
N SER A 180 -11.76 4.33 21.00
CA SER A 180 -12.62 4.44 22.19
C SER A 180 -13.88 5.23 21.85
N ALA A 181 -14.90 5.16 22.70
CA ALA A 181 -16.09 5.99 22.53
C ALA A 181 -15.69 7.49 22.49
N PRO A 182 -15.98 8.22 21.41
CA PRO A 182 -15.57 9.61 21.27
C PRO A 182 -16.58 10.54 21.93
N THR A 183 -16.14 11.72 22.31
CA THR A 183 -17.03 12.84 22.64
C THR A 183 -17.36 13.59 21.35
N VAL A 184 -18.64 13.81 21.06
CA VAL A 184 -19.08 14.65 19.94
C VAL A 184 -19.28 16.08 20.46
N PHE A 185 -18.41 17.01 20.05
CA PHE A 185 -18.50 18.41 20.48
C PHE A 185 -19.19 19.31 19.44
N SER A 186 -19.34 18.84 18.19
CA SER A 186 -20.07 19.54 17.13
C SER A 186 -20.73 18.55 16.19
N ASP A 187 -21.99 18.79 15.85
CA ASP A 187 -22.75 18.03 14.88
C ASP A 187 -23.53 18.99 13.97
N GLN A 188 -23.17 18.98 12.69
CA GLN A 188 -23.83 19.78 11.64
C GLN A 188 -24.45 18.85 10.58
N GLY A 189 -24.78 17.61 10.93
CA GLY A 189 -25.34 16.59 10.05
C GLY A 189 -24.29 15.95 9.16
N ASN A 190 -23.73 16.69 8.20
CA ASN A 190 -22.70 16.18 7.28
C ASN A 190 -21.27 16.47 7.74
N VAL A 191 -21.09 17.12 8.89
CA VAL A 191 -19.81 17.41 9.53
C VAL A 191 -19.92 17.11 11.03
N LEU A 192 -19.00 16.28 11.54
CA LEU A 192 -18.87 15.99 12.98
C LEU A 192 -17.52 16.48 13.49
N GLY A 193 -17.52 17.09 14.68
CA GLY A 193 -16.33 17.33 15.48
C GLY A 193 -16.29 16.34 16.65
N ILE A 194 -15.23 15.54 16.73
CA ILE A 194 -15.04 14.52 17.78
C ILE A 194 -13.69 14.69 18.51
N THR A 195 -13.62 14.26 19.77
CA THR A 195 -12.38 14.11 20.57
C THR A 195 -12.38 12.79 21.33
#